data_AF-A0A9D1AE12-F1
#
_entry.id   AF-A0A9D1AE12-F1
#
_cell.length_a   1.000
_cell.length_b   1.000
_cell.length_c   1.000
_cell.angle_alpha   90.00
_cell.angle_beta   90.00
_cell.angle_gamma   90.00
#
_symmetry.space_group_name_H-M   'P 1'
#
loop_
_entity.id
_entity.type
_entity.pdbx_description
1 polymer ?
#
loop_
_entity_poly.entity_id
_entity_poly.type
_entity_poly.pdbx_seq_one_letter_code
_entity_poly.pdbx_strand_id
1 'polypeptide(L)'
;MDNFNALDRIRELCLERNWSFYQLAKASGIAYSTLHTMLNKNNMPSLSTLQKLCDGFGITLAEFFDSKSGLEGLTDEQRLCLSLFSALPEEDRRLAIAYLKGLSKKL
;
A
#
# COMPACT_ATOMS: atom_id res chain seq x y z
N MET A 1 -1.36 -13.91 -9.74
CA MET A 1 -0.77 -12.59 -9.45
C MET A 1 -1.78 -11.58 -9.92
N ASP A 2 -2.60 -11.06 -9.02
CA ASP A 2 -3.50 -9.96 -9.36
C ASP A 2 -2.63 -8.74 -9.67
N ASN A 3 -2.83 -8.17 -10.85
CA ASN A 3 -2.04 -7.05 -11.34
C ASN A 3 -2.53 -5.77 -10.65
N PHE A 4 -1.67 -5.11 -9.87
CA PHE A 4 -2.01 -3.86 -9.20
C PHE A 4 -2.48 -2.80 -10.21
N ASN A 5 -3.66 -2.23 -9.98
CA ASN A 5 -4.21 -1.15 -10.81
C ASN A 5 -4.25 0.17 -10.04
N ALA A 6 -3.38 1.10 -10.44
CA ALA A 6 -3.30 2.42 -9.80
C ALA A 6 -4.63 3.21 -9.88
N LEU A 7 -5.40 3.04 -10.95
CA LEU A 7 -6.67 3.75 -11.10
C LEU A 7 -7.73 3.24 -10.12
N ASP A 8 -7.76 1.94 -9.84
CA ASP A 8 -8.67 1.37 -8.85
C ASP A 8 -8.26 1.81 -7.44
N ARG A 9 -6.96 1.82 -7.15
CA ARG A 9 -6.45 2.34 -5.87
C ARG A 9 -6.80 3.82 -5.65
N ILE A 10 -6.73 4.66 -6.69
CA ILE A 10 -7.18 6.06 -6.62
C ILE A 10 -8.67 6.15 -6.28
N ARG A 11 -9.51 5.29 -6.90
CA ARG A 11 -10.96 5.25 -6.61
C ARG A 11 -11.22 4.82 -5.17
N GLU A 12 -10.54 3.80 -4.69
CA GLU A 12 -10.64 3.34 -3.29
C GLU A 12 -10.28 4.45 -2.30
N LEU A 13 -9.14 5.12 -2.50
CA LEU A 13 -8.68 6.18 -1.60
C LEU A 13 -9.65 7.38 -1.55
N CYS A 14 -10.30 7.69 -2.69
CA CYS A 14 -11.39 8.66 -2.74
C CYS A 14 -12.62 8.18 -1.95
N LEU A 15 -13.05 6.93 -2.16
CA LEU A 15 -14.21 6.36 -1.46
C LEU A 15 -14.00 6.31 0.06
N GLU A 16 -12.83 5.86 0.52
CA GLU A 16 -12.45 5.81 1.95
C GLU A 16 -12.51 7.18 2.62
N ARG A 17 -12.21 8.26 1.89
CA ARG A 17 -12.23 9.65 2.38
C ARG A 17 -13.53 10.39 2.07
N ASN A 18 -14.50 9.72 1.43
CA ASN A 18 -15.72 10.33 0.89
C ASN A 18 -15.43 11.57 0.00
N TRP A 19 -14.39 11.47 -0.83
CA TRP A 19 -13.96 12.51 -1.75
C TRP A 19 -14.53 12.29 -3.15
N SER A 20 -15.03 13.37 -3.74
CA SER A 20 -15.22 13.46 -5.19
C SER A 20 -13.89 13.58 -5.91
N PHE A 21 -13.84 13.16 -7.18
CA PHE A 21 -12.66 13.40 -8.04
C PHE A 21 -12.33 14.89 -8.21
N TYR A 22 -13.33 15.76 -8.07
CA TYR A 22 -13.09 17.21 -8.07
C TYR A 22 -12.27 17.65 -6.84
N GLN A 23 -12.59 17.14 -5.65
CA GLN A 23 -11.81 17.42 -4.44
C GLN A 23 -10.39 16.88 -4.58
N LEU A 24 -10.22 15.67 -5.11
CA LEU A 24 -8.89 15.12 -5.38
C LEU A 24 -8.10 15.99 -6.38
N ALA A 25 -8.71 16.37 -7.51
CA ALA A 25 -8.08 17.23 -8.50
C ALA A 25 -7.56 18.54 -7.87
N LYS A 26 -8.40 19.18 -7.05
CA LYS A 26 -8.05 20.40 -6.33
C LYS A 26 -6.91 20.18 -5.34
N ALA A 27 -6.95 19.11 -4.55
CA ALA A 27 -5.92 18.79 -3.56
C ALA A 27 -4.57 18.44 -4.21
N SER A 28 -4.60 17.77 -5.37
CA SER A 28 -3.40 17.29 -6.08
C SER A 28 -2.79 18.34 -7.02
N GLY A 29 -3.45 19.48 -7.21
CA GLY A 29 -3.06 20.48 -8.23
C GLY A 29 -3.15 19.95 -9.67
N ILE A 30 -3.99 18.94 -9.92
CA ILE A 30 -4.21 18.36 -11.25
C ILE A 30 -5.53 18.91 -11.80
N ALA A 31 -5.58 19.26 -13.08
CA ALA A 31 -6.82 19.69 -13.71
C ALA A 31 -7.88 18.59 -13.66
N TYR A 32 -9.11 18.94 -13.28
CA TYR A 32 -10.22 17.98 -13.18
C TYR A 32 -10.48 17.24 -14.50
N SER A 33 -10.39 17.94 -15.64
CA SER A 33 -10.52 17.33 -16.97
C SER A 33 -9.46 16.26 -17.25
N THR A 34 -8.22 16.49 -16.80
CA THR A 34 -7.13 15.54 -16.91
C THR A 34 -7.40 14.31 -16.05
N LEU A 35 -7.75 14.50 -14.78
CA LEU A 35 -8.07 13.40 -13.86
C LEU A 35 -9.28 12.58 -14.35
N HIS A 36 -10.32 13.26 -14.83
CA HIS A 36 -11.52 12.61 -15.36
C HIS A 36 -11.22 11.79 -16.63
N THR A 37 -10.44 12.35 -17.56
CA THR A 37 -10.01 11.63 -18.76
C THR A 37 -9.16 10.42 -18.39
N MET A 38 -8.26 10.57 -17.43
CA MET A 38 -7.39 9.51 -16.93
C MET A 38 -8.20 8.32 -16.40
N LEU A 39 -9.16 8.59 -15.52
CA LEU A 39 -10.01 7.57 -14.91
C LEU A 39 -10.97 6.92 -15.93
N ASN A 40 -11.56 7.68 -16.85
CA ASN A 40 -12.53 7.15 -17.81
C ASN A 40 -11.91 6.42 -18.98
N LYS A 41 -10.76 6.89 -19.49
CA LYS A 41 -10.04 6.25 -20.61
C LYS A 41 -9.10 5.15 -20.15
N ASN A 42 -9.10 4.84 -18.84
CA ASN A 42 -8.20 3.88 -18.22
C ASN A 42 -6.71 4.16 -18.55
N ASN A 43 -6.36 5.44 -18.62
CA ASN A 43 -4.99 5.88 -18.90
C ASN A 43 -4.19 5.86 -17.61
N MET A 44 -3.14 5.05 -17.55
CA MET A 44 -2.30 4.95 -16.36
C MET A 44 -1.58 6.28 -16.09
N PRO A 45 -1.61 6.82 -14.86
CA PRO A 45 -0.84 8.01 -14.52
C PRO A 45 0.67 7.75 -14.68
N SER A 46 1.41 8.76 -15.13
CA SER A 46 2.87 8.75 -14.98
C SER A 46 3.25 8.75 -13.50
N LEU A 47 4.46 8.30 -13.16
CA LEU A 47 4.97 8.36 -11.79
C LEU A 47 4.88 9.78 -11.19
N SER A 48 5.21 10.81 -11.98
CA SER A 48 5.10 12.21 -11.56
C SER A 48 3.67 12.66 -11.26
N THR A 49 2.70 12.16 -12.03
CA THR A 49 1.28 12.46 -11.80
C THR A 49 0.77 11.70 -10.58
N LEU A 50 1.21 10.45 -10.42
CA LEU A 50 0.89 9.64 -9.26
C LEU A 50 1.43 10.26 -7.97
N GLN A 51 2.66 10.78 -7.99
CA GLN A 51 3.24 11.50 -6.86
C GLN A 51 2.34 12.67 -6.41
N LYS A 52 1.90 13.51 -7.36
CA LYS A 52 0.98 14.63 -7.06
C LYS A 52 -0.35 14.17 -6.47
N LEU A 53 -0.87 13.05 -6.95
CA LEU A 53 -2.10 12.46 -6.40
C LEU A 53 -1.87 11.98 -4.96
N CYS A 54 -0.74 11.30 -4.70
CA CYS A 54 -0.35 10.87 -3.35
C CYS A 54 -0.17 12.07 -2.40
N ASP A 55 0.50 13.12 -2.86
CA ASP A 55 0.64 14.39 -2.13
C ASP A 55 -0.74 14.99 -1.82
N GLY A 56 -1.66 14.97 -2.79
CA GLY A 56 -3.05 15.40 -2.62
C GLY A 56 -3.84 14.56 -1.62
N PHE A 57 -3.54 13.27 -1.50
CA PHE A 57 -4.12 12.38 -0.48
C PHE A 57 -3.43 12.48 0.89
N GLY A 58 -2.26 13.14 0.97
CA GLY A 58 -1.42 13.19 2.17
C GLY A 58 -0.76 11.85 2.52
N ILE A 59 -0.48 11.02 1.51
CA ILE A 59 0.18 9.71 1.69
C ILE A 59 1.46 9.64 0.85
N THR A 60 2.34 8.72 1.23
CA THR A 60 3.52 8.38 0.45
C THR A 60 3.18 7.42 -0.69
N LEU A 61 4.07 7.33 -1.68
CA LEU A 61 3.97 6.30 -2.73
C LEU A 61 4.00 4.89 -2.12
N ALA A 62 4.79 4.67 -1.06
CA ALA A 62 4.83 3.37 -0.39
C ALA A 62 3.44 2.97 0.14
N GLU A 63 2.75 3.89 0.83
CA GLU A 63 1.38 3.68 1.33
C GLU A 63 0.34 3.56 0.20
N PHE A 64 0.58 4.22 -0.93
CA PHE A 64 -0.27 4.06 -2.11
C PHE A 64 -0.23 2.62 -2.63
N PHE A 65 0.96 2.03 -2.74
CA PHE A 65 1.17 0.65 -3.18
C PHE A 65 0.93 -0.39 -2.08
N ASP A 66 0.97 0.00 -0.81
CA ASP A 66 0.64 -0.85 0.34
C ASP A 66 -0.89 -0.89 0.56
N SER A 67 -1.60 -1.49 -0.40
CA SER A 67 -3.05 -1.70 -0.28
C SER A 67 -3.35 -2.78 0.77
N LYS A 68 -3.41 -2.38 2.05
CA LYS A 68 -4.00 -3.11 3.19
C LYS A 68 -3.49 -4.53 3.50
N SER A 69 -2.56 -5.08 2.75
CA SER A 69 -1.85 -6.27 3.16
C SER A 69 -0.38 -6.18 2.78
N GLY A 70 0.43 -5.59 3.65
CA GLY A 70 1.86 -5.94 3.76
C GLY A 70 2.12 -7.45 4.05
N LEU A 71 1.06 -8.26 4.07
CA LEU A 71 1.04 -9.72 4.15
C LEU A 71 0.65 -10.39 2.81
N GLU A 72 0.33 -9.62 1.76
CA GLU A 72 0.10 -10.14 0.41
C GLU A 72 1.40 -10.81 -0.08
N GLY A 73 1.27 -12.05 -0.56
CA GLY A 73 2.41 -12.87 -0.96
C GLY A 73 3.04 -13.72 0.15
N LEU A 74 2.61 -13.58 1.41
CA LEU A 74 3.01 -14.49 2.49
C LEU A 74 2.16 -15.76 2.50
N THR A 75 2.80 -16.91 2.70
CA THR A 75 2.09 -18.17 2.99
C THR A 75 1.40 -18.11 4.35
N ASP A 76 0.45 -19.02 4.58
CA ASP A 76 -0.27 -19.09 5.86
C ASP A 76 0.69 -19.31 7.03
N GLU A 77 1.75 -20.10 6.86
CA GLU A 77 2.79 -20.31 7.88
C GLU A 77 3.57 -19.03 8.15
N GLN A 78 3.90 -18.24 7.12
CA GLN A 78 4.61 -16.98 7.29
C GLN A 78 3.74 -15.95 8.01
N ARG A 79 2.45 -15.88 7.69
CA ARG A 79 1.48 -15.03 8.39
C ARG A 79 1.33 -15.42 9.85
N LEU A 80 1.23 -16.72 10.14
CA LEU A 80 1.18 -17.25 11.50
C LEU A 80 2.45 -16.91 12.29
N CYS A 81 3.63 -17.06 11.69
CA CYS A 81 4.89 -16.68 12.32
C CYS A 81 4.92 -15.19 12.69
N LEU A 82 4.48 -14.30 11.79
CA LEU A 82 4.42 -12.86 12.07
C LEU A 82 3.38 -12.52 13.15
N SER A 83 2.22 -13.18 13.15
CA SER A 83 1.20 -12.93 14.17
C SER A 83 1.67 -13.37 15.55
N LEU A 84 2.28 -14.55 15.66
CA LEU A 84 2.90 -15.03 16.91
C LEU A 84 4.02 -14.09 17.36
N PHE A 85 4.92 -13.71 16.45
CA PHE A 85 6.07 -12.87 16.78
C PHE A 85 5.65 -11.45 17.26
N SER A 86 4.64 -10.87 16.63
CA SER A 86 4.13 -9.54 17.03
C SER A 86 3.47 -9.55 18.42
N ALA A 87 2.84 -10.66 18.81
CA ALA A 87 2.22 -10.86 20.12
C ALA A 87 3.23 -11.09 21.27
N LEU A 88 4.50 -11.42 20.96
CA LEU A 88 5.51 -11.68 21.99
C LEU A 88 6.00 -10.38 22.68
N PRO A 89 6.29 -10.43 24.00
CA PRO A 89 7.09 -9.42 24.69
C PRO A 89 8.46 -9.22 24.04
N GLU A 90 9.04 -8.03 24.19
CA GLU A 90 10.32 -7.69 23.55
C GLU A 90 11.46 -8.64 23.93
N GLU A 91 11.49 -9.11 25.18
CA GLU A 91 12.48 -10.06 25.67
C GLU A 91 12.39 -11.42 24.95
N ASP A 92 11.17 -11.92 24.73
CA ASP A 92 10.91 -13.21 24.08
C ASP A 92 11.16 -13.17 22.57
N ARG A 93 11.03 -11.99 21.94
CA ARG A 93 11.35 -11.81 20.50
C ARG A 93 12.81 -12.15 20.20
N ARG A 94 13.75 -11.85 21.11
CA ARG A 94 15.17 -12.18 20.92
C ARG A 94 15.41 -13.68 20.89
N LEU A 95 14.74 -14.42 21.79
CA LEU A 95 14.81 -15.88 21.84
C LEU A 95 14.20 -16.50 20.58
N ALA A 96 13.03 -16.01 20.14
CA ALA A 96 12.39 -16.47 18.91
C ALA A 96 13.32 -16.32 17.68
N ILE A 97 14.00 -15.18 17.54
CA ILE A 97 15.00 -14.97 16.49
C ILE A 97 16.19 -15.94 16.63
N ALA A 98 16.69 -16.16 17.86
CA ALA A 98 17.81 -17.07 18.10
C ALA A 98 17.47 -18.52 17.69
N TYR A 99 16.28 -18.99 18.02
CA TYR A 99 15.78 -20.31 17.60
C TYR A 99 15.69 -20.41 16.07
N LEU A 100 15.08 -19.43 15.41
CA LEU A 100 14.98 -19.41 13.94
C LEU A 100 16.35 -19.40 13.27
N LYS A 101 17.32 -18.63 13.80
CA LYS A 101 18.71 -18.62 13.31
C LYS A 101 19.34 -20.01 13.43
N GLY A 102 19.23 -20.64 14.60
CA GLY A 102 19.75 -21.99 14.84
C GLY A 102 19.16 -23.04 13.88
N LEU A 103 17.85 -22.96 13.62
CA LEU A 103 17.17 -23.85 12.68
C LEU A 103 17.57 -23.58 11.22
N SER A 104 17.84 -22.33 10.85
CA SER A 104 18.22 -21.97 9.48
C SER A 104 19.60 -22.49 9.06
N LYS A 105 20.39 -23.04 9.99
CA LYS A 105 21.80 -23.46 9.81
C LYS A 105 22.71 -22.40 9.19
N LYS A 106 22.26 -21.14 9.09
CA LYS A 106 23.10 -19.98 8.79
C LYS A 106 23.84 -19.59 10.08
N LEU A 107 25.00 -20.19 10.26
CA LEU A 107 26.09 -19.61 11.08
C LEU A 107 26.88 -18.65 10.19
#